data_AF-A0AAD8HX30-F1
#
_entry.id   AF-A0AAD8HX30-F1
#
_cell.length_a   1.000
_cell.length_b   1.000
_cell.length_c   1.000
_cell.angle_alpha   90.00
_cell.angle_beta   90.00
_cell.angle_gamma   90.00
#
_symmetry.space_group_name_H-M   'P 1'
#
loop_
_entity.id
_entity.type
_entity.pdbx_description
1 polymer ?
#
loop_
_entity_poly.entity_id
_entity_poly.type
_entity_poly.pdbx_seq_one_letter_code
_entity_poly.pdbx_strand_id
1 'polypeptide(L)'
;MAPTMFQTFSNIIFLLIVLLILPIFSNAKQSPVQLLENLQGYHKGDKVEGLHKLKQYLNKFGYLNYNHDHSKVQNLDSNSDEKDEHFDEILESAIKTNQLNFHLKPTGVLDSQTLTTMILPRCGVSDIMVNGATRMRAGQKKMHHH
;
A
#
# COMPACT_ATOMS: atom_id res chain seq x y z
N MET A 1 -21.24 8.68 -57.49
CA MET A 1 -20.58 9.63 -56.56
C MET A 1 -21.43 9.71 -55.28
N ALA A 2 -21.23 8.79 -54.34
CA ALA A 2 -21.96 8.73 -53.06
C ALA A 2 -21.22 8.06 -51.88
N PRO A 3 -20.14 7.24 -52.05
CA PRO A 3 -19.59 6.49 -50.92
C PRO A 3 -18.74 7.34 -49.96
N THR A 4 -18.24 8.50 -50.42
CA THR A 4 -17.39 9.38 -49.61
C THR A 4 -18.16 10.06 -48.49
N MET A 5 -19.44 10.42 -48.72
CA MET A 5 -20.28 11.07 -47.72
C MET A 5 -20.55 10.13 -46.53
N PHE A 6 -20.91 8.88 -46.80
CA PHE A 6 -21.20 7.88 -45.76
C PHE A 6 -19.96 7.58 -44.90
N GLN A 7 -18.79 7.52 -45.52
CA GLN A 7 -17.52 7.31 -44.81
C GLN A 7 -17.20 8.48 -43.86
N THR A 8 -17.45 9.73 -44.27
CA THR A 8 -17.21 10.90 -43.41
C THR A 8 -18.13 10.94 -42.20
N PHE A 9 -19.42 10.61 -42.36
CA PHE A 9 -20.35 10.54 -41.23
C PHE A 9 -19.96 9.45 -40.24
N SER A 10 -19.53 8.29 -40.74
CA SER A 10 -19.06 7.17 -39.90
C SER A 10 -17.85 7.57 -39.04
N ASN A 11 -16.86 8.23 -39.64
CA ASN A 11 -15.67 8.70 -38.90
C ASN A 11 -16.00 9.78 -37.86
N ILE A 12 -16.92 10.69 -38.15
CA ILE A 12 -17.36 11.72 -37.20
C ILE A 12 -18.10 11.09 -36.01
N ILE A 13 -18.99 10.13 -36.27
CA ILE A 13 -19.71 9.40 -35.23
C ILE A 13 -18.73 8.61 -34.35
N PHE A 14 -17.75 7.93 -34.94
CA PHE A 14 -16.71 7.23 -34.19
C PHE A 14 -15.89 8.19 -33.31
N LEU A 15 -15.49 9.34 -33.84
CA LEU A 15 -14.77 10.37 -33.08
C LEU A 15 -15.61 10.90 -31.90
N LEU A 16 -16.90 11.16 -32.12
CA LEU A 16 -17.82 11.62 -31.06
C LEU A 16 -18.02 10.56 -29.98
N ILE A 17 -18.13 9.29 -30.36
CA ILE A 17 -18.19 8.18 -29.42
C ILE A 17 -16.90 8.14 -28.61
N VAL A 18 -15.72 8.18 -29.25
CA VAL A 18 -14.41 8.21 -28.57
C VAL A 18 -14.33 9.36 -27.56
N LEU A 19 -14.79 10.57 -27.92
CA LEU A 19 -14.82 11.72 -27.02
C LEU A 19 -15.76 11.52 -25.81
N LEU A 20 -16.89 10.84 -26.00
CA LEU A 20 -17.84 10.52 -24.93
C LEU A 20 -17.33 9.47 -23.93
N ILE A 21 -16.43 8.56 -24.35
CA ILE A 21 -15.84 7.52 -23.48
C ILE A 21 -14.60 8.00 -22.70
N LEU A 22 -13.90 9.06 -23.13
CA LEU A 22 -12.74 9.63 -22.42
C LEU A 22 -12.95 9.90 -20.91
N PRO A 23 -14.07 10.52 -20.45
CA PRO A 23 -14.27 10.76 -19.03
C PRO A 23 -14.52 9.48 -18.22
N ILE A 24 -14.96 8.39 -18.85
CA ILE A 24 -15.17 7.08 -18.18
C ILE A 24 -13.83 6.46 -17.78
N PHE A 25 -12.78 6.68 -18.56
CA PHE A 25 -11.41 6.25 -18.24
C PHE A 25 -10.64 7.21 -17.33
N SER A 26 -11.17 8.43 -17.11
CA SER A 26 -10.50 9.48 -16.32
C SER A 26 -10.73 9.35 -14.81
N ASN A 27 -11.33 8.24 -14.35
CA ASN A 27 -11.50 7.96 -12.92
C ASN A 27 -10.16 7.56 -12.30
N ALA A 28 -9.27 8.54 -12.16
CA ALA A 28 -8.02 8.41 -11.43
C ALA A 28 -8.33 8.27 -9.93
N LYS A 29 -8.67 7.06 -9.48
CA LYS A 29 -8.48 6.71 -8.07
C LYS A 29 -6.99 6.93 -7.80
N GLN A 30 -6.65 7.82 -6.87
CA GLN A 30 -5.26 8.01 -6.42
C GLN A 30 -4.62 6.63 -6.24
N SER A 31 -3.53 6.39 -6.95
CA SER A 31 -2.92 5.07 -6.90
C SER A 31 -2.48 4.79 -5.45
N PRO A 32 -2.54 3.53 -4.97
CA PRO A 32 -2.02 3.18 -3.65
C PRO A 32 -0.58 3.70 -3.42
N VAL A 33 0.17 3.83 -4.52
CA VAL A 33 1.52 4.37 -4.61
C VAL A 33 1.58 5.85 -4.26
N GLN A 34 0.74 6.70 -4.87
CA GLN A 34 0.70 8.14 -4.57
C GLN A 34 0.33 8.44 -3.12
N LEU A 35 -0.48 7.58 -2.49
CA LEU A 35 -0.80 7.77 -1.08
C LEU A 35 0.40 7.46 -0.18
N LEU A 36 1.20 6.44 -0.51
CA LEU A 36 2.41 6.09 0.23
C LEU A 36 3.48 7.19 0.12
N GLU A 37 3.60 7.88 -1.02
CA GLU A 37 4.51 9.03 -1.19
C GLU A 37 4.21 10.16 -0.20
N ASN A 38 2.92 10.41 0.07
CA ASN A 38 2.50 11.42 1.05
C ASN A 38 2.85 11.05 2.50
N LEU A 39 3.27 9.81 2.77
CA LEU A 39 3.69 9.33 4.10
C LEU A 39 5.20 9.49 4.35
N GLN A 40 5.93 10.18 3.48
CA GLN A 40 7.38 10.34 3.64
C GLN A 40 7.73 11.22 4.85
N GLY A 41 8.63 10.71 5.70
CA GLY A 41 9.22 11.48 6.80
C GLY A 41 8.44 11.50 8.12
N TYR A 42 7.34 10.74 8.22
CA TYR A 42 6.61 10.57 9.47
C TYR A 42 7.32 9.62 10.44
N HIS A 43 7.13 9.89 11.73
CA HIS A 43 7.74 9.19 12.86
C HIS A 43 6.70 8.83 13.94
N LYS A 44 7.13 8.06 14.93
CA LYS A 44 6.33 7.70 16.10
C LYS A 44 5.77 8.96 16.79
N GLY A 45 4.45 8.96 17.02
CA GLY A 45 3.73 10.07 17.65
C GLY A 45 3.06 11.04 16.68
N ASP A 46 3.34 10.95 15.37
CA ASP A 46 2.68 11.79 14.39
C ASP A 46 1.25 11.29 14.09
N LYS A 47 0.32 12.24 13.89
CA LYS A 47 -0.99 11.98 13.31
C LYS A 47 -0.88 12.05 11.80
N VAL A 48 -1.12 10.93 11.13
CA VAL A 48 -0.84 10.81 9.70
C VAL A 48 -2.10 10.46 8.93
N GLU A 49 -2.52 11.34 8.03
CA GLU A 49 -3.61 11.05 7.11
C GLU A 49 -3.20 9.91 6.17
N GLY A 50 -4.03 8.87 6.06
CA GLY A 50 -3.73 7.70 5.23
C GLY A 50 -2.92 6.59 5.91
N LEU A 51 -2.61 6.71 7.21
CA LEU A 51 -1.92 5.67 8.00
C LEU A 51 -2.59 4.30 7.91
N HIS A 52 -3.91 4.29 7.81
CA HIS A 52 -4.73 3.11 7.65
C HIS A 52 -4.27 2.23 6.45
N LYS A 53 -3.93 2.84 5.30
CA LYS A 53 -3.46 2.08 4.13
C LYS A 53 -2.09 1.45 4.36
N LEU A 54 -1.21 2.12 5.09
CA LEU A 54 0.08 1.55 5.48
C LEU A 54 -0.10 0.34 6.42
N LYS A 55 -0.98 0.47 7.42
CA LYS A 55 -1.33 -0.65 8.31
C LYS A 55 -1.88 -1.84 7.53
N GLN A 56 -2.78 -1.58 6.57
CA GLN A 56 -3.32 -2.62 5.68
C GLN A 56 -2.23 -3.28 4.84
N TYR A 57 -1.30 -2.50 4.27
CA TYR A 57 -0.16 -3.00 3.52
C TYR A 57 0.71 -3.94 4.37
N LEU A 58 1.11 -3.47 5.55
CA LEU A 58 1.98 -4.24 6.45
C LEU A 58 1.28 -5.50 6.97
N ASN A 59 -0.02 -5.44 7.26
CA ASN A 59 -0.83 -6.60 7.64
C ASN A 59 -0.90 -7.63 6.50
N LYS A 60 -1.16 -7.19 5.27
CA LYS A 60 -1.21 -8.08 4.08
C LYS A 60 0.08 -8.89 3.90
N PHE A 61 1.23 -8.28 4.18
CA PHE A 61 2.53 -8.94 4.06
C PHE A 61 3.00 -9.62 5.35
N GLY A 62 2.20 -9.61 6.41
CA GLY A 62 2.46 -10.33 7.66
C GLY A 62 3.37 -9.60 8.65
N TYR A 63 3.66 -8.32 8.43
CA TYR A 63 4.45 -7.49 9.35
C TYR A 63 3.64 -6.99 10.54
N LEU A 64 2.32 -6.88 10.37
CA LEU A 64 1.38 -6.56 11.44
C LEU A 64 0.44 -7.74 11.62
N ASN A 65 0.13 -8.06 12.88
CA ASN A 65 -0.91 -9.04 13.22
C ASN A 65 -1.80 -8.43 14.30
N TYR A 66 -2.85 -7.72 13.88
CA TYR A 66 -3.85 -7.17 14.80
C TYR A 66 -4.86 -8.23 15.27
N ASN A 67 -4.89 -9.42 14.65
CA ASN A 67 -5.84 -10.47 14.99
C ASN A 67 -5.55 -11.16 16.33
N HIS A 68 -4.39 -10.91 16.95
CA HIS A 68 -4.11 -11.40 18.30
C HIS A 68 -4.61 -10.48 19.41
N ASP A 69 -5.03 -9.27 19.07
CA ASP A 69 -5.67 -8.34 19.98
C ASP A 69 -7.16 -8.32 19.65
N HIS A 70 -7.91 -9.26 20.24
CA HIS A 70 -9.37 -9.39 20.08
C HIS A 70 -10.15 -8.11 20.44
N SER A 71 -9.48 -7.08 21.00
CA SER A 71 -10.05 -5.76 21.29
C SER A 71 -9.98 -4.75 20.11
N LYS A 72 -9.19 -5.03 19.07
CA LYS A 72 -8.89 -4.09 17.95
C LYS A 72 -9.34 -4.57 16.57
N VAL A 73 -9.91 -5.77 16.44
CA VAL A 73 -10.49 -6.29 15.17
C VAL A 73 -11.88 -5.67 14.90
N GLN A 74 -12.06 -4.42 15.31
CA GLN A 74 -13.26 -3.66 15.01
C GLN A 74 -12.93 -2.81 13.79
N ASN A 75 -13.15 -3.40 12.62
CA ASN A 75 -13.33 -2.70 11.37
C ASN A 75 -12.11 -1.94 10.83
N LEU A 76 -11.25 -2.65 10.09
CA LEU A 76 -10.38 -2.03 9.10
C LEU A 76 -11.16 -1.41 7.91
N ASP A 77 -12.50 -1.34 7.99
CA ASP A 77 -13.41 -0.72 7.01
C ASP A 77 -14.31 0.37 7.64
N SER A 78 -14.21 0.63 8.95
CA SER A 78 -14.98 1.70 9.59
C SER A 78 -14.09 2.89 9.90
N ASN A 79 -14.45 4.02 9.31
CA ASN A 79 -14.04 5.33 9.81
C ASN A 79 -14.34 5.40 11.31
N SER A 80 -13.41 5.95 12.11
CA SER A 80 -13.57 6.37 13.52
C SER A 80 -13.08 5.43 14.63
N ASP A 81 -11.77 5.19 14.67
CA ASP A 81 -11.09 5.11 15.97
C ASP A 81 -9.87 6.02 15.97
N GLU A 82 -9.82 6.97 16.90
CA GLU A 82 -8.74 7.96 17.09
C GLU A 82 -7.37 7.29 17.35
N LYS A 83 -7.40 6.02 17.79
CA LYS A 83 -6.24 5.12 17.94
C LYS A 83 -5.66 4.63 16.62
N ASP A 84 -6.41 4.73 15.52
CA ASP A 84 -6.01 4.13 14.24
C ASP A 84 -5.20 5.07 13.35
N GLU A 85 -5.11 6.34 13.72
CA GLU A 85 -4.36 7.40 13.02
C GLU A 85 -2.99 7.71 13.64
N HIS A 86 -2.62 7.03 14.74
CA HIS A 86 -1.35 7.25 15.42
C HIS A 86 -0.27 6.25 14.99
N PHE A 87 0.92 6.78 14.74
CA PHE A 87 2.13 5.99 14.52
C PHE A 87 2.63 5.42 15.86
N ASP A 88 2.20 4.19 16.19
CA ASP A 88 2.51 3.51 17.45
C ASP A 88 3.79 2.65 17.40
N GLU A 89 4.19 2.11 18.55
CA GLU A 89 5.39 1.26 18.68
C GLU A 89 5.31 -0.03 17.86
N ILE A 90 4.09 -0.56 17.70
CA ILE A 90 3.84 -1.78 16.94
C ILE A 90 4.11 -1.51 15.46
N LEU A 91 3.60 -0.39 14.94
CA LEU A 91 3.84 0.04 13.57
C LEU A 91 5.31 0.34 13.30
N GLU A 92 6.00 1.03 14.21
CA GLU A 92 7.45 1.29 14.09
C GLU A 92 8.24 -0.03 14.01
N SER A 93 7.92 -1.01 14.85
CA SER A 93 8.56 -2.33 14.85
C SER A 93 8.30 -3.11 13.54
N ALA A 94 7.09 -3.02 13.02
CA ALA A 94 6.74 -3.62 11.72
C ALA A 94 7.55 -3.00 10.58
N ILE A 95 7.69 -1.67 10.57
CA ILE A 95 8.51 -0.95 9.57
C ILE A 95 9.98 -1.34 9.69
N LYS A 96 10.55 -1.40 10.90
CA LYS A 96 11.93 -1.88 11.12
C LYS A 96 12.14 -3.29 10.58
N THR A 97 11.18 -4.17 10.77
CA THR A 97 11.23 -5.54 10.27
C THR A 97 11.18 -5.59 8.74
N ASN A 98 10.32 -4.76 8.13
CA ASN A 98 10.24 -4.61 6.68
C ASN A 98 11.57 -4.08 6.10
N GLN A 99 12.10 -3.00 6.65
CA GLN A 99 13.39 -2.44 6.26
C GLN A 99 14.52 -3.49 6.32
N LEU A 100 14.57 -4.26 7.41
CA LEU A 100 15.56 -5.34 7.56
C LEU A 100 15.43 -6.40 6.46
N ASN A 101 14.21 -6.78 6.10
CA ASN A 101 13.92 -7.76 5.06
C ASN A 101 14.34 -7.27 3.67
N PHE A 102 14.21 -5.96 3.40
CA PHE A 102 14.65 -5.31 2.16
C PHE A 102 16.09 -4.78 2.22
N HIS A 103 16.90 -5.22 3.20
CA HIS A 103 18.32 -4.87 3.31
C HIS A 103 18.58 -3.37 3.57
N LEU A 104 17.58 -2.66 4.08
CA LEU A 104 17.69 -1.28 4.54
C LEU A 104 18.12 -1.24 6.02
N LYS A 105 18.55 -0.06 6.47
CA LYS A 105 18.78 0.19 7.90
C LYS A 105 17.42 0.21 8.61
N PRO A 106 17.23 -0.51 9.73
CA PRO A 106 15.95 -0.58 10.44
C PRO A 106 15.72 0.67 11.30
N THR A 107 15.49 1.82 10.66
CA THR A 107 15.25 3.11 11.31
C THR A 107 13.86 3.22 11.93
N GLY A 108 12.87 2.50 11.38
CA GLY A 108 11.46 2.64 11.76
C GLY A 108 10.77 3.84 11.11
N VAL A 109 11.47 4.55 10.22
CA VAL A 109 10.99 5.76 9.53
C VAL A 109 10.54 5.41 8.12
N LEU A 110 9.44 6.01 7.67
CA LEU A 110 9.02 5.94 6.26
C LEU A 110 9.84 6.91 5.42
N ASP A 111 11.12 6.61 5.24
CA ASP A 111 11.99 7.36 4.33
C ASP A 111 11.73 6.97 2.87
N SER A 112 12.28 7.75 1.94
CA SER A 112 12.08 7.54 0.50
C SER A 112 12.52 6.14 0.05
N GLN A 113 13.57 5.59 0.65
CA GLN A 113 14.05 4.24 0.34
C GLN A 113 13.04 3.17 0.76
N THR A 114 12.51 3.29 1.98
CA THR A 114 11.48 2.40 2.53
C THR A 114 10.22 2.44 1.67
N LEU A 115 9.73 3.64 1.34
CA LEU A 115 8.55 3.80 0.49
C LEU A 115 8.77 3.22 -0.90
N THR A 116 9.95 3.43 -1.51
CA THR A 116 10.29 2.83 -2.81
C THR A 116 10.17 1.30 -2.75
N THR A 117 10.67 0.65 -1.70
CA THR A 117 10.53 -0.81 -1.55
C THR A 117 9.10 -1.27 -1.35
N MET A 118 8.25 -0.45 -0.73
CA MET A 118 6.83 -0.78 -0.52
C MET A 118 5.98 -0.61 -1.78
N ILE A 119 6.33 0.37 -2.61
CA ILE A 119 5.64 0.76 -3.86
C ILE A 119 5.98 -0.16 -5.03
N LEU A 120 7.19 -0.70 -5.08
CA LEU A 120 7.63 -1.55 -6.17
C LEU A 120 6.71 -2.77 -6.35
N PRO A 121 6.28 -3.10 -7.59
CA PRO A 121 5.48 -4.27 -7.86
C PRO A 121 6.15 -5.54 -7.30
N ARG A 122 5.36 -6.35 -6.59
CA ARG A 122 5.83 -7.57 -5.92
C ARG A 122 4.76 -8.65 -5.95
N CYS A 123 5.17 -9.90 -5.69
CA CYS A 123 4.21 -10.99 -5.55
C CYS A 123 3.28 -10.73 -4.35
N GLY A 124 2.01 -11.14 -4.46
CA GLY A 124 1.01 -10.95 -3.42
C GLY A 124 1.14 -11.91 -2.22
N VAL A 125 2.18 -12.75 -2.21
CA VAL A 125 2.46 -13.69 -1.12
C VAL A 125 3.03 -12.93 0.08
N SER A 126 2.59 -13.29 1.29
CA SER A 126 3.07 -12.66 2.53
C SER A 126 4.56 -12.91 2.76
N ASP A 127 5.27 -11.92 3.30
CA ASP A 127 6.70 -12.02 3.63
C ASP A 127 6.92 -12.86 4.89
N ILE A 128 6.01 -12.73 5.84
CA ILE A 128 6.01 -13.44 7.12
C ILE A 128 4.69 -14.22 7.19
N MET A 129 4.79 -15.53 7.35
CA MET A 129 3.63 -16.42 7.50
C MET A 129 3.01 -16.27 8.89
N VAL A 130 1.74 -16.69 9.05
CA VAL A 130 0.96 -16.57 10.29
C VAL A 130 1.64 -17.26 11.49
N ASN A 131 2.40 -18.32 11.24
CA ASN A 131 3.18 -19.03 12.27
C ASN A 131 4.56 -18.39 12.56
N GLY A 132 4.82 -17.19 12.03
CA GLY A 132 6.10 -16.49 12.15
C GLY A 132 7.21 -17.02 11.24
N ALA A 133 6.93 -18.04 10.41
CA ALA A 133 7.90 -18.54 9.45
C ALA A 133 8.14 -17.51 8.35
N THR A 134 9.41 -17.25 8.04
CA THR A 134 9.80 -16.36 6.95
C THR A 134 11.14 -16.81 6.39
N ARG A 135 11.31 -16.72 5.07
CA ARG A 135 12.60 -16.93 4.40
C ARG A 135 13.42 -15.64 4.30
N MET A 136 12.89 -14.54 4.85
CA MET A 136 13.52 -13.23 4.82
C MET A 136 14.58 -13.10 5.94
N ARG A 137 15.42 -12.06 5.84
CA ARG A 137 16.52 -11.80 6.79
C ARG A 137 16.09 -11.72 8.26
N ALA A 138 14.90 -11.19 8.55
CA ALA A 138 14.40 -11.14 9.92
C ALA A 138 14.25 -12.53 10.55
N GLY A 139 13.89 -13.55 9.76
CA GLY A 139 13.81 -14.95 10.23
C GLY A 139 15.17 -15.54 10.54
N GLN A 140 16.20 -15.19 9.77
CA GLN A 140 17.57 -15.65 10.00
C GLN A 140 18.12 -15.13 11.33
N LYS A 141 17.83 -13.88 11.71
CA LYS A 141 18.23 -13.34 13.02
C LYS A 141 17.58 -14.07 14.20
N LYS A 142 16.35 -14.58 14.05
CA LYS A 142 15.67 -15.36 15.10
C LYS A 142 16.25 -16.77 15.26
N MET A 143 16.83 -17.36 14.21
CA MET A 143 17.47 -18.69 14.28
C MET A 143 18.86 -18.68 14.91
N HIS A 144 19.50 -17.53 15.10
CA HIS A 144 20.86 -17.42 15.65
C HIS A 144 20.95 -17.35 17.19
N HIS A 145 19.87 -17.70 17.90
CA HIS A 145 19.96 -17.91 19.34
C HIS A 145 20.37 -19.36 19.63
N HIS A 146 21.62 -19.52 20.07
CA HIS A 146 22.15 -20.72 20.73
C HIS A 146 21.36 -21.08 21.99
#